data_AF-A0A2A5JVT8-F1
#
_entry.id   AF-A0A2A5JVT8-F1
#
_cell.length_a   1.000
_cell.length_b   1.000
_cell.length_c   1.000
_cell.angle_alpha   90.00
_cell.angle_beta   90.00
_cell.angle_gamma   90.00
#
_symmetry.space_group_name_H-M   'P 1'
#
loop_
_entity.id
_entity.type
_entity.pdbx_description
1 polymer ?
#
loop_
_entity_poly.entity_id
_entity_poly.type
_entity_poly.pdbx_seq_one_letter_code
_entity_poly.pdbx_strand_id
1 'polypeptide(L)'
;MRIYNFIEETFFFTLTRKIVGNLGFLFLFQAVSLIWLYSELSAAGAGMAIFWLLSVVIVAAFAFTIFYMRFLIVRPVQAMQASLERANRQDGNLDAKLPQFTFDEFRDLSEQYNAFTTHLSELLEKTYQSAAAATQSNRDITTSMQSTATYGQQQLSQGDTIIAASDQVTHSLQSIVHNTDQVYQANTESLHFVRGSSQTITKLVAEVKQITTLLGNFSSTVSGLKENSENIRSILKMVEEFSDQTNLLALNAAIEAARAGEAGRGFAVVADEVRALSVKVNDATRQISDFINKMNVLVGETNQESEQLISHSMSAEKAISSTSQGFISMSDDFERNQAQLEEIVSAVHQLEETQKHTHQAVQQIVELGQQSKSQIDSALAECQSAQKLTEATQQELTRFVSH
;
A
#
# COMPACT_ATOMS: atom_id res chain seq x y z
N MET A 1 -55.13 -73.85 -6.03
CA MET A 1 -54.96 -72.40 -6.29
C MET A 1 -54.75 -72.08 -7.77
N ARG A 2 -53.83 -72.73 -8.53
CA ARG A 2 -53.59 -72.38 -9.95
C ARG A 2 -54.83 -72.39 -10.86
N ILE A 3 -55.72 -73.39 -10.73
CA ILE A 3 -56.95 -73.48 -11.53
C ILE A 3 -57.96 -72.39 -11.12
N TYR A 4 -58.11 -72.14 -9.82
CA TYR A 4 -59.01 -71.10 -9.29
C TYR A 4 -58.55 -69.71 -9.72
N ASN A 5 -57.26 -69.41 -9.62
CA ASN A 5 -56.71 -68.13 -10.06
C ASN A 5 -56.84 -67.96 -11.58
N PHE A 6 -56.60 -69.02 -12.37
CA PHE A 6 -56.79 -68.98 -13.82
C PHE A 6 -58.25 -68.71 -14.22
N ILE A 7 -59.20 -69.35 -13.53
CA ILE A 7 -60.64 -69.11 -13.74
C ILE A 7 -61.02 -67.70 -13.30
N GLU A 8 -60.49 -67.23 -12.17
CA GLU A 8 -60.76 -65.89 -11.66
C GLU A 8 -60.23 -64.82 -12.61
N GLU A 9 -58.99 -64.96 -13.06
CA GLU A 9 -58.32 -64.03 -13.99
C GLU A 9 -58.95 -64.06 -15.39
N THR A 10 -59.42 -65.21 -15.86
CA THR A 10 -59.98 -65.34 -17.23
C THR A 10 -61.47 -64.98 -17.30
N PHE A 11 -62.28 -65.42 -16.33
CA PHE A 11 -63.74 -65.29 -16.39
C PHE A 11 -64.33 -64.31 -15.37
N PHE A 12 -63.67 -64.11 -14.23
CA PHE A 12 -64.21 -63.37 -13.07
C PHE A 12 -63.29 -62.24 -12.60
N PHE A 13 -62.62 -61.54 -13.52
CA PHE A 13 -61.64 -60.49 -13.22
C PHE A 13 -62.26 -59.14 -12.78
N THR A 14 -63.58 -59.09 -12.57
CA THR A 14 -64.26 -57.92 -11.99
C THR A 14 -65.23 -58.40 -10.91
N LEU A 15 -65.41 -57.58 -9.90
CA LEU A 15 -66.40 -57.70 -8.86
C LEU A 15 -67.79 -57.81 -9.47
N THR A 16 -68.06 -57.02 -10.51
CA THR A 16 -69.31 -57.11 -11.27
C THR A 16 -69.50 -58.49 -11.89
N ARG A 17 -68.49 -59.08 -12.54
CA ARG A 17 -68.59 -60.45 -13.09
C ARG A 17 -68.73 -61.51 -12.01
N LYS A 18 -68.07 -61.35 -10.86
CA LYS A 18 -68.22 -62.24 -9.70
C LYS A 18 -69.63 -62.20 -9.12
N ILE A 19 -70.19 -61.00 -8.97
CA ILE A 19 -71.55 -60.77 -8.50
C ILE A 19 -72.57 -61.31 -9.50
N VAL A 20 -72.47 -60.91 -10.77
CA VAL A 20 -73.38 -61.33 -11.85
C VAL A 20 -73.30 -62.82 -12.11
N GLY A 21 -72.10 -63.42 -12.05
CA GLY A 21 -71.96 -64.85 -12.24
C GLY A 21 -72.47 -65.67 -11.05
N ASN A 22 -72.28 -65.21 -9.81
CA ASN A 22 -72.87 -65.88 -8.65
C ASN A 22 -74.39 -65.75 -8.63
N LEU A 23 -74.92 -64.53 -8.82
CA LEU A 23 -76.36 -64.29 -8.90
C LEU A 23 -76.97 -65.00 -10.10
N GLY A 24 -76.30 -64.98 -11.26
CA GLY A 24 -76.73 -65.67 -12.48
C GLY A 24 -76.77 -67.19 -12.31
N PHE A 25 -75.76 -67.77 -11.64
CA PHE A 25 -75.79 -69.19 -11.26
C PHE A 25 -76.96 -69.49 -10.32
N LEU A 26 -77.20 -68.64 -9.31
CA LEU A 26 -78.33 -68.80 -8.39
C LEU A 26 -79.68 -68.66 -9.10
N PHE A 27 -79.85 -67.68 -9.99
CA PHE A 27 -81.06 -67.49 -10.79
C PHE A 27 -81.30 -68.65 -11.75
N LEU A 28 -80.25 -69.15 -12.42
CA LEU A 28 -80.36 -70.30 -13.31
C LEU A 28 -80.69 -71.57 -12.53
N PHE A 29 -80.06 -71.78 -11.37
CA PHE A 29 -80.37 -72.88 -10.47
C PHE A 29 -81.82 -72.79 -9.93
N GLN A 30 -82.28 -71.60 -9.58
CA GLN A 30 -83.66 -71.35 -9.17
C GLN A 30 -84.66 -71.53 -10.31
N ALA A 31 -84.34 -71.10 -11.53
CA ALA A 31 -85.19 -71.29 -12.70
C ALA A 31 -85.33 -72.79 -13.01
N VAL A 32 -84.22 -73.54 -12.97
CA VAL A 32 -84.23 -75.00 -13.15
C VAL A 32 -85.03 -75.67 -12.05
N SER A 33 -84.84 -75.29 -10.78
CA SER A 33 -85.58 -75.89 -9.66
C SER A 33 -87.08 -75.56 -9.71
N LEU A 34 -87.46 -74.35 -10.14
CA LEU A 34 -88.85 -73.95 -10.36
C LEU A 34 -89.50 -74.67 -11.55
N ILE A 35 -88.79 -74.84 -12.67
CA ILE A 35 -89.28 -75.61 -13.82
C ILE A 35 -89.48 -77.07 -13.41
N TRP A 36 -88.53 -77.62 -12.65
CA TRP A 36 -88.62 -78.99 -12.15
C TRP A 36 -89.81 -79.14 -11.18
N LEU A 37 -89.99 -78.18 -10.27
CA LEU A 37 -91.14 -78.12 -9.37
C LEU A 37 -92.48 -78.02 -10.11
N TYR A 38 -92.56 -77.19 -11.15
CA TYR A 38 -93.76 -77.05 -11.98
C TYR A 38 -94.08 -78.35 -12.73
N SER A 39 -93.07 -79.02 -13.28
CA SER A 39 -93.25 -80.31 -13.96
C SER A 39 -93.78 -81.39 -13.02
N GLU A 40 -93.30 -81.44 -11.78
CA GLU A 40 -93.77 -82.41 -10.78
C GLU A 40 -95.17 -82.10 -10.25
N LEU A 41 -95.50 -80.83 -9.95
CA LEU A 41 -96.85 -80.45 -9.52
C LEU A 41 -97.92 -80.74 -10.59
N SER A 42 -97.55 -80.71 -11.87
CA SER A 42 -98.45 -81.03 -12.99
C SER A 42 -98.69 -82.53 -13.19
N ALA A 43 -97.82 -83.38 -12.65
CA ALA A 43 -97.99 -84.83 -12.66
C ALA A 43 -98.90 -85.26 -11.49
N ALA A 44 -100.02 -85.91 -11.78
CA ALA A 44 -100.98 -86.37 -10.78
C ALA A 44 -100.34 -87.43 -9.84
N GLY A 45 -99.79 -86.98 -8.72
CA GLY A 45 -99.13 -87.82 -7.71
C GLY A 45 -97.91 -87.21 -7.00
N ALA A 46 -97.73 -85.89 -7.00
CA ALA A 46 -96.57 -85.26 -6.35
C ALA A 46 -96.61 -85.37 -4.82
N GLY A 47 -95.63 -86.08 -4.23
CA GLY A 47 -95.49 -86.23 -2.79
C GLY A 47 -95.05 -84.92 -2.13
N MET A 48 -95.72 -84.53 -1.04
CA MET A 48 -95.41 -83.35 -0.20
C MET A 48 -93.90 -83.24 0.16
N ALA A 49 -93.19 -84.37 0.19
CA ALA A 49 -91.76 -84.47 0.47
C ALA A 49 -90.87 -83.75 -0.56
N ILE A 50 -91.19 -83.76 -1.85
CA ILE A 50 -90.32 -83.17 -2.89
C ILE A 50 -90.42 -81.64 -2.89
N PHE A 51 -91.62 -81.11 -2.62
CA PHE A 51 -91.84 -79.68 -2.39
C PHE A 51 -91.01 -79.15 -1.22
N TRP A 52 -91.00 -79.86 -0.08
CA TRP A 52 -90.19 -79.48 1.09
C TRP A 52 -88.69 -79.58 0.81
N LEU A 53 -88.24 -80.62 0.09
CA LEU A 53 -86.84 -80.78 -0.32
C LEU A 53 -86.37 -79.62 -1.21
N LEU A 54 -87.16 -79.26 -2.23
CA LEU A 54 -86.84 -78.14 -3.12
C LEU A 54 -86.84 -76.79 -2.39
N SER A 55 -87.77 -76.60 -1.44
CA SER A 55 -87.80 -75.40 -0.60
C SER A 55 -86.54 -75.27 0.26
N VAL A 56 -86.08 -76.38 0.87
CA VAL A 56 -84.82 -76.41 1.64
C VAL A 56 -83.62 -76.12 0.75
N VAL A 57 -83.58 -76.69 -0.46
CA VAL A 57 -82.49 -76.45 -1.43
C VAL A 57 -82.44 -74.98 -1.86
N ILE A 58 -83.59 -74.34 -2.09
CA ILE A 58 -83.66 -72.91 -2.44
C ILE A 58 -83.17 -72.03 -1.27
N VAL A 59 -83.62 -72.31 -0.04
CA VAL A 59 -83.18 -71.58 1.15
C VAL A 59 -81.68 -71.76 1.38
N ALA A 60 -81.16 -72.98 1.22
CA ALA A 60 -79.74 -73.29 1.34
C ALA A 60 -78.91 -72.55 0.28
N ALA A 61 -79.37 -72.51 -0.97
CA ALA A 61 -78.72 -71.76 -2.04
C ALA A 61 -78.69 -70.25 -1.74
N PHE A 62 -79.78 -69.69 -1.22
CA PHE A 62 -79.84 -68.28 -0.83
C PHE A 62 -78.90 -67.96 0.35
N ALA A 63 -78.90 -68.80 1.38
CA ALA A 63 -77.98 -68.68 2.51
C ALA A 63 -76.51 -68.78 2.07
N PHE A 64 -76.21 -69.68 1.13
CA PHE A 64 -74.88 -69.80 0.55
C PHE A 64 -74.47 -68.54 -0.21
N THR A 65 -75.35 -67.93 -1.01
CA THR A 65 -75.05 -66.68 -1.72
C THR A 65 -74.83 -65.52 -0.76
N ILE A 66 -75.61 -65.40 0.33
CA ILE A 66 -75.34 -64.39 1.37
C ILE A 66 -73.96 -64.61 2.01
N PHE A 67 -73.64 -65.86 2.38
CA PHE A 67 -72.34 -66.21 2.95
C PHE A 67 -71.19 -65.90 1.98
N TYR A 68 -71.35 -66.26 0.70
CA TYR A 68 -70.36 -66.03 -0.35
C TYR A 68 -70.16 -64.53 -0.61
N MET A 69 -71.24 -63.74 -0.72
CA MET A 69 -71.16 -62.28 -0.88
C MET A 69 -70.50 -61.60 0.32
N ARG A 70 -70.77 -62.07 1.54
CA ARG A 70 -70.07 -61.61 2.74
C ARG A 70 -68.57 -61.94 2.67
N PHE A 71 -68.21 -63.13 2.24
CA PHE A 71 -66.81 -63.52 2.09
C PHE A 71 -66.09 -62.74 0.97
N LEU A 72 -66.79 -62.44 -0.12
CA LEU A 72 -66.24 -61.81 -1.32
C LEU A 72 -66.10 -60.29 -1.19
N ILE A 73 -67.03 -59.62 -0.49
CA ILE A 73 -67.04 -58.15 -0.36
C ILE A 73 -66.62 -57.70 1.04
N VAL A 74 -67.27 -58.23 2.08
CA VAL A 74 -67.13 -57.71 3.45
C VAL A 74 -65.74 -57.99 4.01
N ARG A 75 -65.18 -59.19 3.76
CA ARG A 75 -63.86 -59.58 4.28
C ARG A 75 -62.71 -58.74 3.69
N PRO A 76 -62.60 -58.53 2.36
CA PRO A 76 -61.60 -57.61 1.81
C PRO A 76 -61.74 -56.17 2.33
N VAL A 77 -62.96 -55.64 2.40
CA VAL A 77 -63.23 -54.29 2.92
C VAL A 77 -62.79 -54.15 4.38
N GLN A 78 -63.14 -55.10 5.24
CA GLN A 78 -62.72 -55.10 6.65
C GLN A 78 -61.20 -55.17 6.80
N ALA A 79 -60.53 -55.95 5.96
CA ALA A 79 -59.08 -56.06 5.98
C ALA A 79 -58.38 -54.78 5.48
N MET A 80 -58.92 -54.11 4.45
CA MET A 80 -58.43 -52.80 4.00
C MET A 80 -58.65 -51.73 5.07
N GLN A 81 -59.83 -51.69 5.69
CA GLN A 81 -60.14 -50.79 6.80
C GLN A 81 -59.18 -51.00 7.98
N ALA A 82 -58.93 -52.25 8.38
CA ALA A 82 -58.01 -52.56 9.48
C ALA A 82 -56.56 -52.18 9.14
N SER A 83 -56.14 -52.28 7.87
CA SER A 83 -54.82 -51.80 7.44
C SER A 83 -54.72 -50.27 7.45
N LEU A 84 -55.75 -49.55 6.99
CA LEU A 84 -55.81 -48.09 7.04
C LEU A 84 -55.85 -47.56 8.49
N GLU A 85 -56.62 -48.22 9.36
CA GLU A 85 -56.69 -47.87 10.78
C GLU A 85 -55.34 -48.08 11.48
N ARG A 86 -54.60 -49.15 11.12
CA ARG A 86 -53.24 -49.37 11.61
C ARG A 86 -52.27 -48.30 11.12
N ALA A 87 -52.32 -47.94 9.85
CA ALA A 87 -51.50 -46.86 9.28
C ALA A 87 -51.77 -45.52 10.00
N ASN A 88 -53.04 -45.19 10.25
CA ASN A 88 -53.43 -43.95 10.94
C ASN A 88 -53.09 -43.93 12.43
N ARG A 89 -53.16 -45.09 13.13
CA ARG A 89 -52.83 -45.17 14.56
C ARG A 89 -51.33 -45.20 14.86
N GLN A 90 -50.50 -45.56 13.88
CA GLN A 90 -49.04 -45.55 14.00
C GLN A 90 -48.45 -44.25 13.43
N ASP A 91 -49.02 -43.09 13.78
CA ASP A 91 -48.57 -41.75 13.37
C ASP A 91 -48.36 -41.56 11.85
N GLY A 92 -49.10 -42.31 11.03
CA GLY A 92 -48.99 -42.24 9.57
C GLY A 92 -47.82 -43.05 9.01
N ASN A 93 -47.44 -44.16 9.66
CA ASN A 93 -46.48 -45.11 9.11
C ASN A 93 -46.91 -45.61 7.71
N LEU A 94 -46.19 -45.16 6.69
CA LEU A 94 -46.47 -45.43 5.28
C LEU A 94 -45.96 -46.79 4.80
N ASP A 95 -45.27 -47.56 5.64
CA ASP A 95 -44.80 -48.92 5.33
C ASP A 95 -45.95 -49.94 5.29
N ALA A 96 -47.09 -49.60 5.86
CA ALA A 96 -48.27 -50.47 5.91
C ALA A 96 -48.95 -50.58 4.54
N LYS A 97 -48.71 -51.69 3.83
CA LYS A 97 -49.34 -51.99 2.54
C LYS A 97 -50.75 -52.57 2.67
N LEU A 98 -51.63 -52.19 1.76
CA LEU A 98 -52.94 -52.83 1.62
C LEU A 98 -52.78 -54.25 1.03
N PRO A 99 -53.51 -55.23 1.58
CA PRO A 99 -53.46 -56.61 1.12
C PRO A 99 -54.11 -56.80 -0.27
N GLN A 100 -53.58 -57.73 -1.06
CA GLN A 100 -54.04 -58.04 -2.42
C GLN A 100 -54.76 -59.40 -2.48
N PHE A 101 -56.03 -59.45 -2.04
CA PHE A 101 -56.74 -60.73 -1.84
C PHE A 101 -57.36 -61.36 -3.10
N THR A 102 -57.77 -60.56 -4.09
CA THR A 102 -58.65 -60.94 -5.22
C THR A 102 -58.10 -60.41 -6.54
N PHE A 103 -58.53 -60.87 -7.71
CA PHE A 103 -58.15 -60.30 -9.03
C PHE A 103 -59.23 -59.34 -9.58
N ASP A 104 -59.81 -58.51 -8.71
CA ASP A 104 -60.88 -57.57 -9.04
C ASP A 104 -60.53 -56.13 -8.63
N GLU A 105 -61.49 -55.21 -8.70
CA GLU A 105 -61.33 -53.79 -8.41
C GLU A 105 -60.75 -53.53 -7.00
N PHE A 106 -60.87 -54.47 -6.04
CA PHE A 106 -60.22 -54.34 -4.73
C PHE A 106 -58.71 -54.50 -4.80
N ARG A 107 -58.18 -55.34 -5.70
CA ARG A 107 -56.73 -55.40 -5.93
C ARG A 107 -56.22 -54.17 -6.62
N ASP A 108 -56.89 -53.69 -7.66
CA ASP A 108 -56.49 -52.47 -8.36
C ASP A 108 -56.43 -51.30 -7.36
N LEU A 109 -57.43 -51.19 -6.46
CA LEU A 109 -57.42 -50.21 -5.39
C LEU A 109 -56.24 -50.39 -4.41
N SER A 110 -55.96 -51.63 -3.97
CA SER A 110 -54.80 -51.92 -3.11
C SER A 110 -53.47 -51.59 -3.79
N GLU A 111 -53.32 -51.90 -5.08
CA GLU A 111 -52.12 -51.59 -5.87
C GLU A 111 -51.91 -50.09 -6.04
N GLN A 112 -52.95 -49.34 -6.43
CA GLN A 112 -52.88 -47.89 -6.58
C GLN A 112 -52.62 -47.18 -5.25
N TYR A 113 -53.23 -47.64 -4.15
CA TYR A 113 -52.94 -47.11 -2.82
C TYR A 113 -51.49 -47.38 -2.41
N ASN A 114 -51.00 -48.60 -2.60
CA ASN A 114 -49.61 -48.95 -2.27
C ASN A 114 -48.61 -48.15 -3.11
N ALA A 115 -48.90 -47.92 -4.39
CA ALA A 115 -48.09 -47.06 -5.26
C ALA A 115 -48.09 -45.61 -4.75
N PHE A 116 -49.26 -45.08 -4.36
CA PHE A 116 -49.38 -43.74 -3.77
C PHE A 116 -48.58 -43.61 -2.46
N THR A 117 -48.68 -44.58 -1.54
CA THR A 117 -47.92 -44.52 -0.28
C THR A 117 -46.42 -44.62 -0.52
N THR A 118 -45.96 -45.45 -1.46
CA THR A 118 -44.54 -45.50 -1.86
C THR A 118 -44.05 -44.14 -2.39
N HIS A 119 -44.79 -43.50 -3.30
CA HIS A 119 -44.41 -42.17 -3.80
C HIS A 119 -44.43 -41.11 -2.70
N LEU A 120 -45.39 -41.18 -1.77
CA LEU A 120 -45.46 -40.27 -0.63
C LEU A 120 -44.26 -40.47 0.32
N SER A 121 -43.87 -41.71 0.62
CA SER A 121 -42.67 -42.02 1.41
C SER A 121 -41.40 -41.47 0.76
N GLU A 122 -41.21 -41.69 -0.55
CA GLU A 122 -40.05 -41.15 -1.28
C GLU A 122 -40.01 -39.62 -1.26
N LEU A 123 -41.16 -38.94 -1.38
CA LEU A 123 -41.25 -37.48 -1.29
C LEU A 123 -40.91 -36.98 0.12
N LEU A 124 -41.41 -37.65 1.17
CA LEU A 124 -41.13 -37.30 2.56
C LEU A 124 -39.65 -37.54 2.91
N GLU A 125 -39.06 -38.63 2.43
CA GLU A 125 -37.63 -38.91 2.58
C GLU A 125 -36.77 -37.84 1.89
N LYS A 126 -37.08 -37.47 0.64
CA LYS A 126 -36.38 -36.38 -0.06
C LYS A 126 -36.53 -35.05 0.67
N THR A 127 -37.70 -34.77 1.24
CA THR A 127 -37.95 -33.55 2.01
C THR A 127 -37.14 -33.56 3.31
N TYR A 128 -37.06 -34.70 3.99
CA TYR A 128 -36.24 -34.88 5.19
C TYR A 128 -34.76 -34.68 4.90
N GLN A 129 -34.23 -35.30 3.83
CA GLN A 129 -32.85 -35.12 3.39
C GLN A 129 -32.57 -33.65 3.02
N SER A 130 -33.50 -32.98 2.36
CA SER A 130 -33.40 -31.55 2.03
C SER A 130 -33.38 -30.66 3.28
N ALA A 131 -34.22 -30.97 4.28
CA ALA A 131 -34.23 -30.25 5.56
C ALA A 131 -32.90 -30.47 6.33
N ALA A 132 -32.36 -31.69 6.34
CA ALA A 132 -31.07 -31.99 6.95
C ALA A 132 -29.91 -31.24 6.27
N ALA A 133 -29.89 -31.22 4.94
CA ALA A 133 -28.91 -30.46 4.16
C ALA A 133 -29.02 -28.95 4.43
N ALA A 134 -30.25 -28.42 4.53
CA ALA A 134 -30.49 -27.02 4.87
C ALA A 134 -29.99 -26.67 6.28
N THR A 135 -30.22 -27.55 7.28
CA THR A 135 -29.68 -27.37 8.63
C THR A 135 -28.15 -27.31 8.63
N GLN A 136 -27.48 -28.21 7.89
CA GLN A 136 -26.01 -28.19 7.80
C GLN A 136 -25.50 -26.92 7.11
N SER A 137 -26.08 -26.55 5.97
CA SER A 137 -25.71 -25.33 5.25
C SER A 137 -25.86 -24.09 6.13
N ASN A 138 -26.91 -24.03 6.95
CA ASN A 138 -27.14 -22.90 7.84
C ASN A 138 -26.12 -22.81 9.00
N ARG A 139 -25.63 -23.95 9.50
CA ARG A 139 -24.52 -23.99 10.47
C ARG A 139 -23.22 -23.48 9.84
N ASP A 140 -22.96 -23.85 8.60
CA ASP A 140 -21.78 -23.40 7.86
C ASP A 140 -21.84 -21.88 7.62
N ILE A 141 -23.01 -21.36 7.22
CA ILE A 141 -23.25 -19.91 7.07
C ILE A 141 -23.07 -19.19 8.41
N THR A 142 -23.61 -19.72 9.51
CA THR A 142 -23.45 -19.14 10.85
C THR A 142 -21.98 -19.01 11.23
N THR A 143 -21.20 -20.07 11.02
CA THR A 143 -19.75 -20.10 11.31
C THR A 143 -19.00 -19.08 10.44
N SER A 144 -19.37 -18.99 9.16
CA SER A 144 -18.81 -18.00 8.23
C SER A 144 -19.12 -16.58 8.68
N MET A 145 -20.37 -16.28 9.06
CA MET A 145 -20.77 -14.96 9.56
C MET A 145 -20.05 -14.57 10.85
N GLN A 146 -19.83 -15.51 11.78
CA GLN A 146 -19.04 -15.25 13.00
C GLN A 146 -17.57 -14.91 12.69
N SER A 147 -16.97 -15.60 11.71
CA SER A 147 -15.63 -15.28 11.24
C SER A 147 -15.59 -13.89 10.61
N THR A 148 -16.57 -13.56 9.75
CA THR A 148 -16.69 -12.23 9.15
C THR A 148 -16.90 -11.13 10.20
N ALA A 149 -17.66 -11.39 11.28
CA ALA A 149 -17.80 -10.44 12.39
C ALA A 149 -16.44 -10.15 13.07
N THR A 150 -15.63 -11.19 13.25
CA THR A 150 -14.28 -11.07 13.84
C THR A 150 -13.37 -10.25 12.93
N TYR A 151 -13.37 -10.52 11.62
CA TYR A 151 -12.60 -9.73 10.65
C TYR A 151 -13.08 -8.28 10.57
N GLY A 152 -14.39 -8.03 10.62
CA GLY A 152 -14.96 -6.69 10.68
C GLY A 152 -14.49 -5.91 11.90
N GLN A 153 -14.44 -6.55 13.07
CA GLN A 153 -13.94 -5.91 14.30
C GLN A 153 -12.43 -5.60 14.21
N GLN A 154 -11.63 -6.48 13.61
CA GLN A 154 -10.21 -6.21 13.36
C GLN A 154 -10.02 -5.05 12.37
N GLN A 155 -10.82 -5.00 11.31
CA GLN A 155 -10.80 -3.92 10.32
C GLN A 155 -11.12 -2.57 10.95
N LEU A 156 -12.11 -2.50 11.86
CA LEU A 156 -12.42 -1.27 12.61
C LEU A 156 -11.22 -0.82 13.46
N SER A 157 -10.59 -1.72 14.21
CA SER A 157 -9.41 -1.41 15.02
C SER A 157 -8.21 -0.96 14.19
N GLN A 158 -8.02 -1.55 13.01
CA GLN A 158 -7.00 -1.10 12.05
C GLN A 158 -7.33 0.28 11.50
N GLY A 159 -8.60 0.57 11.22
CA GLY A 159 -9.08 1.89 10.83
C GLY A 159 -8.71 2.97 11.85
N ASP A 160 -8.99 2.74 13.14
CA ASP A 160 -8.63 3.66 14.22
C ASP A 160 -7.11 3.90 14.30
N THR A 161 -6.33 2.84 14.10
CA THR A 161 -4.85 2.93 14.10
C THR A 161 -4.35 3.77 12.93
N ILE A 162 -4.94 3.61 11.74
CA ILE A 162 -4.57 4.39 10.56
C ILE A 162 -4.97 5.87 10.76
N ILE A 163 -6.12 6.15 11.39
CA ILE A 163 -6.52 7.53 11.73
C ILE A 163 -5.48 8.18 12.66
N ALA A 164 -5.08 7.50 13.74
CA ALA A 164 -4.08 8.02 14.67
C ALA A 164 -2.71 8.23 13.99
N ALA A 165 -2.28 7.29 13.15
CA ALA A 165 -1.08 7.44 12.34
C ALA A 165 -1.20 8.62 11.36
N SER A 166 -2.42 8.85 10.84
CA SER A 166 -2.69 9.93 9.90
C SER A 166 -2.54 11.32 10.54
N ASP A 167 -3.03 11.47 11.77
CA ASP A 167 -2.87 12.69 12.56
C ASP A 167 -1.39 12.95 12.87
N GLN A 168 -0.63 11.90 13.21
CA GLN A 168 0.80 12.01 13.46
C GLN A 168 1.61 12.44 12.23
N VAL A 169 1.25 11.93 11.05
CA VAL A 169 1.85 12.39 9.78
C VAL A 169 1.53 13.86 9.55
N THR A 170 0.30 14.29 9.81
CA THR A 170 -0.10 15.71 9.67
C THR A 170 0.73 16.63 10.57
N HIS A 171 0.96 16.26 11.83
CA HIS A 171 1.86 17.00 12.73
C HIS A 171 3.31 16.99 12.25
N SER A 172 3.77 15.89 11.67
CA SER A 172 5.13 15.79 11.12
C SER A 172 5.30 16.71 9.91
N LEU A 173 4.29 16.79 9.03
CA LEU A 173 4.29 17.71 7.89
C LEU A 173 4.36 19.18 8.35
N GLN A 174 3.57 19.57 9.36
CA GLN A 174 3.64 20.91 9.95
C GLN A 174 5.03 21.22 10.52
N SER A 175 5.67 20.24 11.17
CA SER A 175 7.02 20.38 11.68
C SER A 175 8.05 20.53 10.56
N ILE A 176 7.88 19.84 9.43
CA ILE A 176 8.72 20.00 8.24
C ILE A 176 8.59 21.44 7.71
N VAL A 177 7.37 21.96 7.53
CA VAL A 177 7.16 23.35 7.10
C VAL A 177 7.88 24.34 8.02
N HIS A 178 7.71 24.19 9.33
CA HIS A 178 8.34 25.06 10.31
C HIS A 178 9.88 25.01 10.22
N ASN A 179 10.45 23.81 10.14
CA ASN A 179 11.90 23.64 10.02
C ASN A 179 12.43 24.19 8.69
N THR A 180 11.69 23.99 7.59
CA THR A 180 12.04 24.53 6.27
C THR A 180 12.04 26.06 6.28
N ASP A 181 11.09 26.71 6.96
CA ASP A 181 11.06 28.16 7.14
C ASP A 181 12.27 28.66 7.96
N GLN A 182 12.62 27.97 9.05
CA GLN A 182 13.81 28.30 9.84
C GLN A 182 15.10 28.19 9.00
N VAL A 183 15.23 27.12 8.21
CA VAL A 183 16.38 26.94 7.32
C VAL A 183 16.39 28.00 6.23
N TYR A 184 15.23 28.38 5.68
CA TYR A 184 15.10 29.44 4.69
C TYR A 184 15.58 30.80 5.23
N GLN A 185 15.20 31.14 6.47
CA GLN A 185 15.65 32.36 7.15
C GLN A 185 17.17 32.35 7.36
N ALA A 186 17.72 31.27 7.92
CA ALA A 186 19.17 31.13 8.14
C ALA A 186 19.96 31.18 6.82
N ASN A 187 19.42 30.59 5.76
CA ASN A 187 20.01 30.61 4.42
C ASN A 187 19.98 32.03 3.83
N THR A 188 18.90 32.77 4.04
CA THR A 188 18.76 34.18 3.62
C THR A 188 19.76 35.10 4.35
N GLU A 189 19.92 34.93 5.67
CA GLU A 189 20.91 35.66 6.45
C GLU A 189 22.34 35.36 5.97
N SER A 190 22.63 34.08 5.70
CA SER A 190 23.93 33.64 5.19
C SER A 190 24.22 34.19 3.79
N LEU A 191 23.22 34.25 2.92
CA LEU A 191 23.33 34.86 1.60
C LEU A 191 23.64 36.37 1.71
N HIS A 192 22.97 37.07 2.62
CA HIS A 192 23.25 38.49 2.87
C HIS A 192 24.69 38.69 3.40
N PHE A 193 25.13 37.85 4.33
CA PHE A 193 26.51 37.86 4.85
C PHE A 193 27.55 37.61 3.76
N VAL A 194 27.32 36.63 2.88
CA VAL A 194 28.22 36.32 1.76
C VAL A 194 28.27 37.46 0.75
N ARG A 195 27.13 38.06 0.39
CA ARG A 195 27.09 39.22 -0.51
C ARG A 195 27.86 40.42 0.06
N GLY A 196 27.69 40.70 1.35
CA GLY A 196 28.47 41.75 2.05
C GLY A 196 29.97 41.45 2.10
N SER A 197 30.34 40.19 2.34
CA SER A 197 31.73 39.74 2.35
C SER A 197 32.37 39.82 0.95
N SER A 198 31.63 39.46 -0.09
CA SER A 198 32.07 39.57 -1.49
C SER A 198 32.34 41.03 -1.89
N GLN A 199 31.47 41.97 -1.48
CA GLN A 199 31.72 43.41 -1.67
C GLN A 199 32.98 43.89 -0.94
N THR A 200 33.21 43.40 0.28
CA THR A 200 34.40 43.75 1.08
C THR A 200 35.68 43.22 0.43
N ILE A 201 35.68 41.98 -0.04
CA ILE A 201 36.80 41.38 -0.78
C ILE A 201 37.07 42.13 -2.09
N THR A 202 36.03 42.55 -2.82
CA THR A 202 36.18 43.34 -4.04
C THR A 202 36.92 44.67 -3.77
N LYS A 203 36.63 45.33 -2.64
CA LYS A 203 37.36 46.53 -2.20
C LYS A 203 38.82 46.20 -1.84
N LEU A 204 39.06 45.10 -1.12
CA LEU A 204 40.41 44.65 -0.76
C LEU A 204 41.28 44.36 -2.00
N VAL A 205 40.72 43.73 -3.04
CA VAL A 205 41.44 43.53 -4.31
C VAL A 205 41.87 44.87 -4.92
N ALA A 206 40.98 45.87 -4.92
CA ALA A 206 41.29 47.20 -5.43
C ALA A 206 42.39 47.90 -4.61
N GLU A 207 42.34 47.80 -3.28
CA GLU A 207 43.36 48.37 -2.39
C GLU A 207 44.73 47.70 -2.57
N VAL A 208 44.79 46.37 -2.65
CA VAL A 208 46.05 45.65 -2.90
C VAL A 208 46.65 46.04 -4.25
N LYS A 209 45.83 46.17 -5.29
CA LYS A 209 46.27 46.61 -6.61
C LYS A 209 46.84 48.04 -6.60
N GLN A 210 46.25 48.92 -5.80
CA GLN A 210 46.80 50.26 -5.57
C GLN A 210 48.16 50.16 -4.88
N ILE A 211 48.30 49.35 -3.83
CA ILE A 211 49.58 49.13 -3.14
C ILE A 211 50.65 48.60 -4.11
N THR A 212 50.33 47.62 -4.95
CA THR A 212 51.26 47.10 -5.97
C THR A 212 51.74 48.21 -6.90
N THR A 213 50.83 49.10 -7.31
CA THR A 213 51.15 50.26 -8.17
C THR A 213 52.06 51.26 -7.45
N LEU A 214 51.77 51.59 -6.18
CA LEU A 214 52.60 52.48 -5.38
C LEU A 214 54.01 51.89 -5.17
N LEU A 215 54.13 50.59 -4.89
CA LEU A 215 55.42 49.90 -4.75
C LEU A 215 56.21 49.91 -6.06
N GLY A 216 55.55 49.72 -7.21
CA GLY A 216 56.19 49.86 -8.52
C GLY A 216 56.77 51.25 -8.76
N ASN A 217 56.00 52.31 -8.43
CA ASN A 217 56.48 53.70 -8.51
C ASN A 217 57.62 53.98 -7.53
N PHE A 218 57.57 53.41 -6.33
CA PHE A 218 58.62 53.51 -5.32
C PHE A 218 59.92 52.85 -5.80
N SER A 219 59.85 51.62 -6.33
CA SER A 219 60.99 50.94 -6.94
C SER A 219 61.63 51.75 -8.07
N SER A 220 60.81 52.36 -8.95
CA SER A 220 61.31 53.25 -10.01
C SER A 220 62.04 54.48 -9.45
N THR A 221 61.53 55.08 -8.37
CA THR A 221 62.17 56.23 -7.71
C THR A 221 63.50 55.86 -7.08
N VAL A 222 63.57 54.71 -6.40
CA VAL A 222 64.80 54.18 -5.80
C VAL A 222 65.85 53.84 -6.87
N SER A 223 65.41 53.27 -8.00
CA SER A 223 66.27 53.03 -9.16
C SER A 223 66.87 54.33 -9.71
N GLY A 224 66.07 55.39 -9.85
CA GLY A 224 66.57 56.72 -10.24
C GLY A 224 67.56 57.32 -9.23
N LEU A 225 67.38 57.07 -7.93
CA LEU A 225 68.35 57.49 -6.90
C LEU A 225 69.69 56.75 -7.02
N LYS A 226 69.67 55.47 -7.41
CA LYS A 226 70.88 54.69 -7.70
C LYS A 226 71.66 55.30 -8.86
N GLU A 227 70.98 55.59 -9.96
CA GLU A 227 71.59 56.21 -11.15
C GLU A 227 72.21 57.57 -10.81
N ASN A 228 71.49 58.41 -10.07
CA ASN A 228 72.01 59.70 -9.60
C ASN A 228 73.25 59.53 -8.70
N SER A 229 73.27 58.51 -7.83
CA SER A 229 74.41 58.22 -6.96
C SER A 229 75.64 57.77 -7.75
N GLU A 230 75.45 56.97 -8.81
CA GLU A 230 76.52 56.59 -9.75
C GLU A 230 77.07 57.79 -10.52
N ASN A 231 76.19 58.69 -10.99
CA ASN A 231 76.58 59.95 -11.63
C ASN A 231 77.41 60.84 -10.68
N ILE A 232 76.99 61.00 -9.42
CA ILE A 232 77.75 61.76 -8.42
C ILE A 232 79.12 61.12 -8.17
N ARG A 233 79.21 59.79 -8.09
CA ARG A 233 80.49 59.09 -7.94
C ARG A 233 81.43 59.39 -9.10
N SER A 234 80.93 59.43 -10.34
CA SER A 234 81.73 59.80 -11.52
C SER A 234 82.27 61.24 -11.42
N ILE A 235 81.44 62.18 -10.97
CA ILE A 235 81.85 63.58 -10.75
C ILE A 235 82.93 63.66 -9.65
N LEU A 236 82.75 62.95 -8.53
CA LEU A 236 83.73 62.96 -7.43
C LEU A 236 85.09 62.41 -7.87
N LYS A 237 85.11 61.36 -8.70
CA LYS A 237 86.34 60.84 -9.27
C LYS A 237 87.06 61.89 -10.13
N MET A 238 86.32 62.63 -10.96
CA MET A 238 86.87 63.73 -11.74
C MET A 238 87.42 64.85 -10.84
N VAL A 239 86.75 65.16 -9.73
CA VAL A 239 87.23 66.15 -8.75
C VAL A 239 88.51 65.67 -8.04
N GLU A 240 88.59 64.39 -7.67
CA GLU A 240 89.82 63.77 -7.11
C GLU A 240 90.97 63.88 -8.12
N GLU A 241 90.73 63.57 -9.39
CA GLU A 241 91.71 63.72 -10.47
C GLU A 241 92.17 65.19 -10.65
N PHE A 242 91.25 66.17 -10.62
CA PHE A 242 91.60 67.59 -10.68
C PHE A 242 92.38 68.06 -9.46
N SER A 243 92.03 67.56 -8.28
CA SER A 243 92.71 67.88 -7.03
C SER A 243 94.13 67.31 -7.01
N ASP A 244 94.32 66.07 -7.48
CA ASP A 244 95.65 65.45 -7.64
C ASP A 244 96.52 66.19 -8.66
N GLN A 245 95.94 66.59 -9.81
CA GLN A 245 96.62 67.42 -10.79
C GLN A 245 97.02 68.78 -10.21
N THR A 246 96.13 69.43 -9.44
CA THR A 246 96.40 70.72 -8.81
C THR A 246 97.48 70.59 -7.73
N ASN A 247 97.47 69.51 -6.95
CA ASN A 247 98.51 69.20 -5.97
C ASN A 247 99.88 68.99 -6.64
N LEU A 248 99.93 68.28 -7.77
CA LEU A 248 101.16 68.09 -8.56
C LEU A 248 101.66 69.40 -9.18
N LEU A 249 100.77 70.23 -9.72
CA LEU A 249 101.11 71.55 -10.26
C LEU A 249 101.65 72.47 -9.16
N ALA A 250 101.00 72.49 -8.00
CA ALA A 250 101.42 73.26 -6.83
C ALA A 250 102.78 72.79 -6.29
N LEU A 251 103.03 71.47 -6.27
CA LEU A 251 104.33 70.91 -5.89
C LEU A 251 105.44 71.35 -6.87
N ASN A 252 105.19 71.26 -8.18
CA ASN A 252 106.14 71.71 -9.19
C ASN A 252 106.41 73.22 -9.07
N ALA A 253 105.38 74.03 -8.79
CA ALA A 253 105.52 75.46 -8.56
C ALA A 253 106.32 75.77 -7.27
N ALA A 254 106.10 75.02 -6.19
CA ALA A 254 106.86 75.17 -4.94
C ALA A 254 108.35 74.80 -5.13
N ILE A 255 108.64 73.73 -5.89
CA ILE A 255 110.01 73.34 -6.26
C ILE A 255 110.70 74.45 -7.06
N GLU A 256 110.04 75.01 -8.08
CA GLU A 256 110.64 76.05 -8.92
C GLU A 256 110.77 77.39 -8.17
N ALA A 257 109.83 77.71 -7.28
CA ALA A 257 109.92 78.87 -6.38
C ALA A 257 111.09 78.75 -5.39
N ALA A 258 111.35 77.56 -4.84
CA ALA A 258 112.53 77.30 -4.02
C ALA A 258 113.84 77.42 -4.82
N ARG A 259 113.81 77.04 -6.10
CA ARG A 259 114.95 77.15 -7.04
C ARG A 259 115.31 78.60 -7.38
N ALA A 260 114.34 79.51 -7.37
CA ALA A 260 114.52 80.95 -7.60
C ALA A 260 115.04 81.74 -6.37
N GLY A 261 115.25 81.10 -5.21
CA GLY A 261 115.82 81.73 -4.02
C GLY A 261 114.94 82.84 -3.43
N GLU A 262 115.55 83.97 -3.03
CA GLU A 262 114.84 85.11 -2.40
C GLU A 262 113.77 85.75 -3.31
N ALA A 263 113.93 85.68 -4.64
CA ALA A 263 112.95 86.22 -5.59
C ALA A 263 111.66 85.37 -5.70
N GLY A 264 111.72 84.07 -5.36
CA GLY A 264 110.59 83.14 -5.45
C GLY A 264 109.77 83.01 -4.15
N ARG A 265 110.17 83.69 -3.08
CA ARG A 265 109.65 83.46 -1.73
C ARG A 265 108.14 83.72 -1.58
N GLY A 266 107.60 84.74 -2.26
CA GLY A 266 106.16 85.01 -2.30
C GLY A 266 105.37 83.95 -3.09
N PHE A 267 105.95 83.43 -4.18
CA PHE A 267 105.35 82.35 -4.98
C PHE A 267 105.37 81.01 -4.25
N ALA A 268 106.42 80.72 -3.46
CA ALA A 268 106.50 79.51 -2.65
C ALA A 268 105.36 79.41 -1.62
N VAL A 269 105.03 80.52 -0.94
CA VAL A 269 103.92 80.57 0.03
C VAL A 269 102.57 80.30 -0.64
N VAL A 270 102.33 80.89 -1.82
CA VAL A 270 101.10 80.65 -2.59
C VAL A 270 101.04 79.21 -3.08
N ALA A 271 102.15 78.65 -3.55
CA ALA A 271 102.22 77.26 -4.01
C ALA A 271 101.95 76.27 -2.85
N ASP A 272 102.50 76.51 -1.67
CA ASP A 272 102.24 75.68 -0.48
C ASP A 272 100.78 75.80 0.00
N GLU A 273 100.17 76.99 -0.08
CA GLU A 273 98.75 77.18 0.27
C GLU A 273 97.82 76.48 -0.73
N VAL A 274 98.12 76.55 -2.04
CA VAL A 274 97.38 75.82 -3.08
C VAL A 274 97.55 74.30 -2.91
N ARG A 275 98.75 73.85 -2.51
CA ARG A 275 99.02 72.44 -2.20
C ARG A 275 98.19 71.97 -1.01
N ALA A 276 98.20 72.74 0.08
CA ALA A 276 97.41 72.45 1.28
C ALA A 276 95.90 72.45 0.99
N LEU A 277 95.41 73.36 0.14
CA LEU A 277 94.02 73.40 -0.30
C LEU A 277 93.66 72.18 -1.14
N SER A 278 94.54 71.75 -2.06
CA SER A 278 94.34 70.56 -2.87
C SER A 278 94.26 69.30 -2.00
N VAL A 279 95.11 69.17 -0.98
CA VAL A 279 95.01 68.04 -0.02
C VAL A 279 93.67 68.06 0.73
N LYS A 280 93.20 69.23 1.18
CA LYS A 280 91.86 69.36 1.81
C LYS A 280 90.71 69.01 0.86
N VAL A 281 90.80 69.38 -0.42
CA VAL A 281 89.80 69.03 -1.44
C VAL A 281 89.76 67.52 -1.65
N ASN A 282 90.91 66.84 -1.72
CA ASN A 282 90.98 65.38 -1.80
C ASN A 282 90.37 64.69 -0.59
N ASP A 283 90.72 65.12 0.63
CA ASP A 283 90.16 64.55 1.85
C ASP A 283 88.63 64.72 1.91
N ALA A 284 88.11 65.90 1.53
CA ALA A 284 86.67 66.13 1.43
C ALA A 284 86.02 65.25 0.35
N THR A 285 86.65 65.11 -0.81
CA THR A 285 86.16 64.28 -1.93
C THR A 285 86.08 62.81 -1.53
N ARG A 286 87.08 62.29 -0.78
CA ARG A 286 87.06 60.94 -0.22
C ARG A 286 85.94 60.73 0.79
N GLN A 287 85.75 61.68 1.71
CA GLN A 287 84.63 61.60 2.67
C GLN A 287 83.27 61.58 1.97
N ILE A 288 83.06 62.40 0.94
CA ILE A 288 81.81 62.40 0.16
C ILE A 288 81.68 61.07 -0.61
N SER A 289 82.76 60.55 -1.19
CA SER A 289 82.77 59.24 -1.88
C SER A 289 82.35 58.11 -0.93
N ASP A 290 82.84 58.11 0.31
CA ASP A 290 82.43 57.15 1.34
C ASP A 290 80.95 57.27 1.70
N PHE A 291 80.40 58.48 1.78
CA PHE A 291 78.96 58.69 1.97
C PHE A 291 78.14 58.18 0.79
N ILE A 292 78.58 58.42 -0.45
CA ILE A 292 77.92 57.90 -1.65
C ILE A 292 77.99 56.37 -1.71
N ASN A 293 79.09 55.76 -1.27
CA ASN A 293 79.21 54.31 -1.15
C ASN A 293 78.19 53.74 -0.16
N LYS A 294 78.07 54.34 1.02
CA LYS A 294 77.05 53.94 2.02
C LYS A 294 75.63 54.14 1.49
N MET A 295 75.37 55.25 0.80
CA MET A 295 74.07 55.52 0.17
C MET A 295 73.74 54.45 -0.89
N ASN A 296 74.68 54.07 -1.74
CA ASN A 296 74.49 53.03 -2.75
C ASN A 296 74.16 51.66 -2.14
N VAL A 297 74.78 51.31 -1.02
CA VAL A 297 74.44 50.07 -0.28
C VAL A 297 72.99 50.13 0.19
N LEU A 298 72.59 51.20 0.87
CA LEU A 298 71.22 51.40 1.37
C LEU A 298 70.18 51.41 0.24
N VAL A 299 70.50 52.02 -0.91
CA VAL A 299 69.64 52.01 -2.10
C VAL A 299 69.50 50.60 -2.67
N GLY A 300 70.59 49.82 -2.70
CA GLY A 300 70.56 48.42 -3.10
C GLY A 300 69.68 47.56 -2.20
N GLU A 301 69.85 47.68 -0.88
CA GLU A 301 69.01 47.02 0.12
C GLU A 301 67.53 47.41 -0.03
N THR A 302 67.24 48.71 -0.14
CA THR A 302 65.87 49.23 -0.33
C THR A 302 65.22 48.70 -1.61
N ASN A 303 65.99 48.58 -2.70
CA ASN A 303 65.45 48.04 -3.95
C ASN A 303 65.13 46.54 -3.84
N GLN A 304 65.98 45.77 -3.16
CA GLN A 304 65.73 44.35 -2.90
C GLN A 304 64.49 44.15 -2.01
N GLU A 305 64.33 44.95 -0.96
CA GLU A 305 63.12 44.93 -0.12
C GLU A 305 61.86 45.31 -0.95
N SER A 306 61.98 46.29 -1.83
CA SER A 306 60.88 46.71 -2.71
C SER A 306 60.45 45.58 -3.67
N GLU A 307 61.40 44.87 -4.29
CA GLU A 307 61.10 43.71 -5.14
C GLU A 307 60.39 42.58 -4.37
N GLN A 308 60.82 42.32 -3.12
CA GLN A 308 60.15 41.36 -2.25
C GLN A 308 58.72 41.79 -1.91
N LEU A 309 58.50 43.08 -1.59
CA LEU A 309 57.17 43.63 -1.30
C LEU A 309 56.23 43.55 -2.51
N ILE A 310 56.72 43.80 -3.72
CA ILE A 310 55.95 43.63 -4.96
C ILE A 310 55.52 42.17 -5.13
N SER A 311 56.44 41.22 -4.96
CA SER A 311 56.15 39.77 -5.04
C SER A 311 55.11 39.33 -4.00
N HIS A 312 55.22 39.81 -2.75
CA HIS A 312 54.24 39.55 -1.71
C HIS A 312 52.87 40.17 -2.02
N SER A 313 52.85 41.39 -2.57
CA SER A 313 51.62 42.07 -2.99
C SER A 313 50.88 41.29 -4.09
N MET A 314 51.61 40.80 -5.11
CA MET A 314 51.03 39.94 -6.17
C MET A 314 50.49 38.61 -5.62
N SER A 315 51.19 38.01 -4.66
CA SER A 315 50.74 36.78 -4.00
C SER A 315 49.46 37.00 -3.19
N ALA A 316 49.37 38.14 -2.48
CA ALA A 316 48.18 38.56 -1.77
C ALA A 316 47.00 38.81 -2.73
N GLU A 317 47.22 39.49 -3.86
CA GLU A 317 46.20 39.71 -4.89
C GLU A 317 45.62 38.37 -5.39
N LYS A 318 46.49 37.39 -5.70
CA LYS A 318 46.05 36.05 -6.13
C LYS A 318 45.23 35.34 -5.05
N ALA A 319 45.66 35.39 -3.79
CA ALA A 319 44.96 34.76 -2.67
C ALA A 319 43.57 35.38 -2.48
N ILE A 320 43.47 36.70 -2.47
CA ILE A 320 42.22 37.44 -2.31
C ILE A 320 41.28 37.17 -3.50
N SER A 321 41.79 37.13 -4.73
CA SER A 321 41.01 36.79 -5.92
C SER A 321 40.41 35.39 -5.83
N SER A 322 41.19 34.41 -5.37
CA SER A 322 40.69 33.05 -5.10
C SER A 322 39.58 33.04 -4.04
N THR A 323 39.75 33.79 -2.94
CA THR A 323 38.72 33.96 -1.91
C THR A 323 37.45 34.63 -2.47
N SER A 324 37.60 35.63 -3.35
CA SER A 324 36.49 36.28 -4.04
C SER A 324 35.67 35.28 -4.85
N GLN A 325 36.33 34.40 -5.60
CA GLN A 325 35.66 33.35 -6.35
C GLN A 325 34.93 32.38 -5.43
N GLY A 326 35.51 32.04 -4.28
CA GLY A 326 34.86 31.20 -3.26
C GLY A 326 33.55 31.81 -2.75
N PHE A 327 33.52 33.13 -2.50
CA PHE A 327 32.29 33.82 -2.09
C PHE A 327 31.23 33.86 -3.20
N ILE A 328 31.61 33.99 -4.46
CA ILE A 328 30.67 33.92 -5.59
C ILE A 328 30.01 32.54 -5.63
N SER A 329 30.81 31.46 -5.60
CA SER A 329 30.28 30.10 -5.57
C SER A 329 29.36 29.85 -4.38
N MET A 330 29.72 30.37 -3.20
CA MET A 330 28.90 30.24 -1.99
C MET A 330 27.56 31.00 -2.11
N SER A 331 27.55 32.14 -2.80
CA SER A 331 26.31 32.86 -3.11
C SER A 331 25.40 32.02 -4.01
N ASP A 332 25.95 31.43 -5.07
CA ASP A 332 25.21 30.56 -5.98
C ASP A 332 24.66 29.30 -5.27
N ASP A 333 25.43 28.73 -4.34
CA ASP A 333 25.01 27.58 -3.53
C ASP A 333 23.84 27.95 -2.62
N PHE A 334 23.87 29.12 -1.97
CA PHE A 334 22.77 29.58 -1.13
C PHE A 334 21.51 29.92 -1.93
N GLU A 335 21.63 30.50 -3.13
CA GLU A 335 20.48 30.71 -4.02
C GLU A 335 19.87 29.39 -4.47
N ARG A 336 20.70 28.39 -4.81
CA ARG A 336 20.22 27.03 -5.11
C ARG A 336 19.53 26.37 -3.93
N ASN A 337 20.06 26.50 -2.71
CA ASN A 337 19.40 26.01 -1.50
C ASN A 337 18.03 26.68 -1.30
N GLN A 338 17.90 27.97 -1.60
CA GLN A 338 16.65 28.70 -1.46
C GLN A 338 15.57 28.13 -2.39
N ALA A 339 15.91 27.86 -3.65
CA ALA A 339 15.00 27.20 -4.60
C ALA A 339 14.60 25.78 -4.15
N GLN A 340 15.55 24.99 -3.62
CA GLN A 340 15.25 23.65 -3.11
C GLN A 340 14.31 23.68 -1.89
N LEU A 341 14.43 24.68 -1.02
CA LEU A 341 13.52 24.84 0.11
C LEU A 341 12.10 25.16 -0.35
N GLU A 342 11.93 25.96 -1.41
CA GLU A 342 10.62 26.22 -2.02
C GLU A 342 10.00 24.95 -2.61
N GLU A 343 10.79 24.09 -3.26
CA GLU A 343 10.33 22.78 -3.74
C GLU A 343 9.89 21.87 -2.59
N ILE A 344 10.60 21.87 -1.46
CA ILE A 344 10.22 21.12 -0.26
C ILE A 344 8.85 21.60 0.26
N VAL A 345 8.63 22.92 0.36
CA VAL A 345 7.33 23.46 0.78
C VAL A 345 6.21 23.02 -0.17
N SER A 346 6.44 23.08 -1.48
CA SER A 346 5.46 22.62 -2.47
C SER A 346 5.15 21.13 -2.32
N ALA A 347 6.17 20.29 -2.10
CA ALA A 347 5.98 18.86 -1.89
C ALA A 347 5.20 18.56 -0.60
N VAL A 348 5.44 19.33 0.47
CA VAL A 348 4.69 19.19 1.72
C VAL A 348 3.21 19.54 1.52
N HIS A 349 2.87 20.61 0.79
CA HIS A 349 1.46 20.91 0.49
C HIS A 349 0.75 19.79 -0.29
N GLN A 350 1.43 19.16 -1.25
CA GLN A 350 0.88 18.01 -1.96
C GLN A 350 0.68 16.79 -1.04
N LEU A 351 1.60 16.58 -0.09
CA LEU A 351 1.45 15.54 0.94
C LEU A 351 0.30 15.84 1.89
N GLU A 352 0.08 17.09 2.30
CA GLU A 352 -1.07 17.49 3.12
C GLU A 352 -2.41 17.17 2.42
N GLU A 353 -2.53 17.46 1.13
CA GLU A 353 -3.72 17.12 0.34
C GLU A 353 -3.93 15.59 0.26
N THR A 354 -2.87 14.85 -0.03
CA THR A 354 -2.90 13.38 -0.05
C THR A 354 -3.31 12.80 1.30
N GLN A 355 -2.85 13.43 2.38
CA GLN A 355 -3.14 13.00 3.73
C GLN A 355 -4.60 13.25 4.12
N LYS A 356 -5.16 14.39 3.70
CA LYS A 356 -6.59 14.67 3.83
C LYS A 356 -7.43 13.61 3.12
N HIS A 357 -7.06 13.23 1.90
CA HIS A 357 -7.74 12.15 1.17
C HIS A 357 -7.63 10.81 1.88
N THR A 358 -6.45 10.48 2.42
CA THR A 358 -6.23 9.26 3.20
C THR A 358 -7.12 9.22 4.45
N HIS A 359 -7.19 10.32 5.19
CA HIS A 359 -8.04 10.45 6.37
C HIS A 359 -9.52 10.22 6.02
N GLN A 360 -10.02 10.86 4.95
CA GLN A 360 -11.40 10.68 4.49
C GLN A 360 -11.70 9.24 4.04
N ALA A 361 -10.78 8.61 3.30
CA ALA A 361 -10.95 7.24 2.84
C ALA A 361 -11.03 6.25 4.01
N VAL A 362 -10.21 6.46 5.05
CA VAL A 362 -10.21 5.61 6.24
C VAL A 362 -11.48 5.81 7.07
N GLN A 363 -11.98 7.04 7.20
CA GLN A 363 -13.27 7.30 7.83
C GLN A 363 -14.41 6.54 7.13
N GLN A 364 -14.42 6.54 5.79
CA GLN A 364 -15.41 5.76 5.01
C GLN A 364 -15.26 4.26 5.25
N ILE A 365 -14.03 3.75 5.35
CA ILE A 365 -13.78 2.33 5.68
C ILE A 365 -14.34 1.98 7.06
N VAL A 366 -14.16 2.84 8.06
CA VAL A 366 -14.69 2.63 9.41
C VAL A 366 -16.23 2.65 9.39
N GLU A 367 -16.85 3.59 8.68
CA GLU A 367 -18.30 3.67 8.52
C GLU A 367 -18.87 2.41 7.84
N LEU A 368 -18.25 1.97 6.73
CA LEU A 368 -18.62 0.73 6.03
C LEU A 368 -18.41 -0.51 6.89
N GLY A 369 -17.36 -0.53 7.73
CA GLY A 369 -17.13 -1.59 8.71
C GLY A 369 -18.24 -1.67 9.75
N GLN A 370 -18.72 -0.52 10.23
CA GLN A 370 -19.83 -0.44 11.18
C GLN A 370 -21.16 -0.88 10.54
N GLN A 371 -21.41 -0.50 9.29
CA GLN A 371 -22.57 -0.98 8.54
C GLN A 371 -22.50 -2.50 8.29
N SER A 372 -21.31 -3.02 7.94
CA SER A 372 -21.10 -4.45 7.75
C SER A 372 -21.38 -5.23 9.04
N LYS A 373 -20.95 -4.71 10.20
CA LYS A 373 -21.27 -5.29 11.51
C LYS A 373 -22.78 -5.41 11.72
N SER A 374 -23.54 -4.35 11.45
CA SER A 374 -25.01 -4.38 11.57
C SER A 374 -25.66 -5.41 10.64
N GLN A 375 -25.13 -5.57 9.43
CA GLN A 375 -25.63 -6.57 8.48
C GLN A 375 -25.31 -8.00 8.93
N ILE A 376 -24.12 -8.23 9.47
CA ILE A 376 -23.72 -9.54 10.01
C ILE A 376 -24.59 -9.92 11.22
N ASP A 377 -24.87 -8.98 12.12
CA ASP A 377 -25.77 -9.22 13.26
C ASP A 377 -27.18 -9.63 12.81
N SER A 378 -27.69 -8.98 11.75
CA SER A 378 -28.99 -9.32 11.15
C SER A 378 -28.96 -10.70 10.48
N ALA A 379 -27.92 -11.01 9.71
CA ALA A 379 -27.76 -12.31 9.06
C ALA A 379 -27.63 -13.45 10.07
N LEU A 380 -26.94 -13.24 11.20
CA LEU A 380 -26.87 -14.22 12.28
C LEU A 380 -28.24 -14.50 12.90
N ALA A 381 -29.08 -13.47 13.08
CA ALA A 381 -30.44 -13.65 13.59
C ALA A 381 -31.34 -14.42 12.59
N GLU A 382 -31.18 -14.15 11.29
CA GLU A 382 -31.87 -14.89 10.23
C GLU A 382 -31.42 -16.36 10.17
N CYS A 383 -30.12 -16.62 10.25
CA CYS A 383 -29.56 -17.97 10.33
C CYS A 383 -30.13 -18.75 11.52
N GLN A 384 -30.17 -18.15 12.71
CA GLN A 384 -30.77 -18.79 13.88
C GLN A 384 -32.25 -19.13 13.68
N SER A 385 -33.00 -18.25 13.03
CA SER A 385 -34.43 -18.45 12.75
C SER A 385 -34.63 -19.57 11.72
N ALA A 386 -33.85 -19.57 10.64
CA ALA A 386 -33.87 -20.61 9.64
C ALA A 386 -33.46 -21.98 10.21
N GLN A 387 -32.51 -22.01 11.16
CA GLN A 387 -32.04 -23.25 11.77
C GLN A 387 -33.16 -23.87 12.61
N LYS A 388 -33.86 -23.05 13.40
CA LYS A 388 -35.03 -23.52 14.17
C LYS A 388 -36.12 -24.08 13.26
N LEU A 389 -36.37 -23.45 12.11
CA LEU A 389 -37.39 -23.90 11.17
C LEU A 389 -37.01 -25.23 10.49
N THR A 390 -35.75 -25.39 10.08
CA THR A 390 -35.28 -26.63 9.45
C THR A 390 -35.20 -27.79 10.45
N GLU A 391 -34.79 -27.52 11.70
CA GLU A 391 -34.82 -28.50 12.79
C GLU A 391 -36.25 -28.93 13.13
N ALA A 392 -37.21 -28.00 13.20
CA ALA A 392 -38.62 -28.32 13.40
C ALA A 392 -39.19 -29.17 12.24
N THR A 393 -38.89 -28.79 11.00
CA THR A 393 -39.29 -29.55 9.80
C THR A 393 -38.72 -30.96 9.84
N GLN A 394 -37.44 -31.11 10.24
CA GLN A 394 -36.78 -32.40 10.37
C GLN A 394 -37.49 -33.27 11.43
N GLN A 395 -37.79 -32.71 12.60
CA GLN A 395 -38.51 -33.41 13.68
C GLN A 395 -39.91 -33.86 13.25
N GLU A 396 -40.66 -33.01 12.54
CA GLU A 396 -41.99 -33.37 12.03
C GLU A 396 -41.97 -34.45 10.95
N LEU A 397 -40.86 -34.57 10.22
CA LEU A 397 -40.69 -35.57 9.17
C LEU A 397 -40.12 -36.89 9.70
N THR A 398 -39.39 -36.88 10.82
CA THR A 398 -38.83 -38.09 11.44
C THR A 398 -39.89 -39.17 11.70
N ARG A 399 -41.14 -38.79 12.01
CA ARG A 399 -42.24 -39.75 12.22
C ARG A 399 -42.68 -40.52 10.96
N PHE A 400 -42.34 -40.03 9.77
CA PHE A 400 -42.75 -40.63 8.49
C PHE A 400 -41.63 -41.34 7.75
N VAL A 401 -40.37 -41.13 8.17
CA VAL A 401 -39.21 -41.79 7.56
C VAL A 401 -38.95 -43.09 8.33
N SER A 402 -39.04 -44.21 7.63
CA SER A 402 -38.74 -45.54 8.18
C SER A 402 -37.28 -45.61 8.61
N HIS A 403 -37.01 -46.07 9.84
CA HIS A 403 -35.66 -46.34 10.33
C HIS A 403 -35.03 -47.59 9.71
#